data_AF-A0A523P7U5-F1
#
_entry.id   AF-A0A523P7U5-F1
#
_cell.length_a   1.000
_cell.length_b   1.000
_cell.length_c   1.000
_cell.angle_alpha   90.00
_cell.angle_beta   90.00
_cell.angle_gamma   90.00
#
_symmetry.space_group_name_H-M   'P 1'
#
loop_
_entity.id
_entity.type
_entity.pdbx_description
1 polymer ?
#
loop_
_entity_poly.entity_id
_entity_poly.type
_entity_poly.pdbx_seq_one_letter_code
_entity_poly.pdbx_strand_id
1 'polypeptide(L)'
;MRTKRVRALQVLALGALFSCASCLGPNNATGHLAKWNVELDGKWGNEVAFVLLLPVYVIFSVGDMVIFNSWQWWTGKNPISRPSKPGPTL
;
A
#
# COMPACT_ATOMS: atom_id res chain seq x y z
N MET A 1 -28.89 -20.92 -26.50
CA MET A 1 -27.74 -20.05 -26.85
C MET A 1 -27.71 -18.72 -26.09
N ARG A 2 -28.84 -18.03 -25.88
CA ARG A 2 -28.93 -16.72 -25.20
C ARG A 2 -28.35 -16.71 -23.77
N THR A 3 -28.66 -17.73 -22.97
CA THR A 3 -28.17 -17.89 -21.58
C THR A 3 -26.67 -18.15 -21.47
N LYS A 4 -26.07 -18.88 -22.43
CA LYS A 4 -24.61 -19.09 -22.46
C LYS A 4 -23.85 -17.78 -22.73
N ARG A 5 -24.38 -16.92 -23.62
CA ARG A 5 -23.82 -15.58 -23.91
C ARG A 5 -23.96 -14.62 -22.72
N VAL A 6 -25.10 -14.65 -22.03
CA VAL A 6 -25.31 -13.85 -20.81
C VAL A 6 -24.33 -14.27 -19.71
N ARG A 7 -24.13 -15.58 -19.48
CA ARG A 7 -23.13 -16.06 -18.52
C ARG A 7 -21.70 -15.66 -18.89
N ALA A 8 -21.34 -15.73 -20.16
CA ALA A 8 -20.02 -15.29 -20.63
C ALA A 8 -19.79 -13.79 -20.39
N LEU A 9 -20.79 -12.95 -20.65
CA LEU A 9 -20.74 -11.50 -20.37
C LEU A 9 -20.64 -11.22 -18.86
N GLN A 10 -21.35 -11.96 -18.01
CA GLN A 10 -21.24 -11.82 -16.56
C GLN A 10 -19.84 -12.17 -16.03
N VAL A 11 -19.22 -13.24 -16.55
CA VAL A 11 -17.86 -13.63 -16.17
C VAL A 11 -16.83 -12.59 -16.64
N LEU A 12 -16.97 -12.05 -17.85
CA LEU A 12 -16.12 -10.96 -18.36
C LEU A 12 -16.27 -9.67 -17.54
N ALA A 13 -17.50 -9.30 -17.19
CA ALA A 13 -17.77 -8.11 -16.37
C ALA A 13 -17.18 -8.26 -14.95
N LEU A 14 -17.30 -9.43 -14.33
CA LEU A 14 -16.67 -9.71 -13.04
C LEU A 14 -15.15 -9.70 -13.13
N GLY A 15 -14.57 -10.30 -14.18
CA GLY A 15 -13.12 -10.27 -14.42
C GLY A 15 -12.57 -8.86 -14.60
N ALA A 16 -13.30 -7.98 -15.29
CA ALA A 16 -12.96 -6.56 -15.45
C ALA A 16 -13.01 -5.78 -14.12
N LEU A 17 -13.98 -6.10 -13.25
CA LEU A 17 -14.07 -5.49 -11.92
C LEU A 17 -12.92 -5.91 -11.00
N PHE A 18 -12.51 -7.20 -11.03
CA PHE A 18 -11.37 -7.68 -10.24
C PHE A 18 -10.02 -7.15 -10.73
N SER A 19 -9.90 -6.85 -12.03
CA SER A 19 -8.72 -6.18 -12.59
C SER A 19 -8.69 -4.67 -12.32
N CYS A 20 -9.69 -4.12 -11.62
CA CYS A 20 -9.73 -2.74 -11.15
C CYS A 20 -9.71 -2.63 -9.60
N ALA A 21 -9.40 -3.70 -8.87
CA ALA A 21 -9.29 -3.66 -7.41
C ALA A 21 -8.01 -2.91 -6.96
N SER A 22 -7.94 -1.60 -7.19
CA SER A 22 -6.92 -0.71 -6.64
C SER A 22 -7.37 -0.20 -5.26
N CYS A 23 -7.44 -1.07 -4.25
CA CYS A 23 -7.85 -0.59 -2.93
C CYS A 23 -6.69 -0.11 -2.05
N LEU A 24 -5.49 -0.70 -2.11
CA LEU A 24 -4.28 -0.17 -1.46
C LEU A 24 -3.04 -0.86 -2.06
N GLY A 25 -2.08 -0.09 -2.56
CA GLY A 25 -0.75 -0.64 -2.83
C GLY A 25 0.04 -0.82 -1.52
N PRO A 26 1.22 -1.46 -1.56
CA PRO A 26 1.88 -1.94 -0.35
C PRO A 26 2.46 -0.85 0.56
N ASN A 27 2.35 0.43 0.18
CA ASN A 27 2.81 1.60 0.94
C ASN A 27 4.22 1.42 1.51
N ASN A 28 5.15 1.03 0.64
CA ASN A 28 6.47 0.59 1.05
C ASN A 28 7.26 1.72 1.72
N ALA A 29 7.20 2.95 1.23
CA ALA A 29 7.92 4.08 1.82
C ALA A 29 7.43 4.38 3.24
N THR A 30 6.11 4.47 3.39
CA THR A 30 5.44 4.70 4.68
C THR A 30 5.71 3.55 5.64
N GLY A 31 5.72 2.31 5.15
CA GLY A 31 6.04 1.13 5.95
C GLY A 31 7.49 1.11 6.44
N HIS A 32 8.47 1.58 5.66
CA HIS A 32 9.85 1.74 6.14
C HIS A 32 9.94 2.81 7.24
N LEU A 33 9.25 3.94 7.07
CA LEU A 33 9.22 5.00 8.09
C LEU A 33 8.56 4.52 9.38
N ALA A 34 7.43 3.81 9.28
CA ALA A 34 6.75 3.21 10.43
C ALA A 34 7.64 2.16 11.12
N LYS A 35 8.34 1.32 10.36
CA LYS A 35 9.28 0.33 10.90
C LYS A 35 10.40 1.00 11.71
N TRP A 36 11.03 2.02 11.13
CA TRP A 36 12.06 2.79 11.84
C TRP A 36 11.48 3.44 13.11
N ASN A 37 10.25 3.96 13.05
CA ASN A 37 9.62 4.57 14.21
C ASN A 37 9.44 3.56 15.34
N VAL A 38 8.93 2.35 15.08
CA VAL A 38 8.76 1.32 16.12
C VAL A 38 10.07 0.75 16.69
N GLU A 39 11.21 1.01 16.05
CA GLU A 39 12.54 0.68 16.58
C GLU A 39 13.04 1.70 17.63
N LEU A 40 12.34 2.84 17.80
CA LEU A 40 12.62 3.81 18.86
C LEU A 40 12.19 3.29 20.24
N ASP A 41 12.91 3.73 21.27
CA ASP A 41 12.72 3.25 22.64
C ASP A 41 11.44 3.79 23.29
N GLY A 42 10.42 2.93 23.35
CA GLY A 42 9.18 3.14 24.09
C GLY A 42 8.14 4.03 23.42
N LYS A 43 6.88 3.85 23.85
CA LYS A 43 5.68 4.50 23.27
C LYS A 43 5.77 6.02 23.14
N TRP A 44 6.44 6.68 24.09
CA TRP A 44 6.59 8.13 24.08
C TRP A 44 7.62 8.60 23.05
N GLY A 45 8.68 7.81 22.82
CA GLY A 45 9.61 8.05 21.72
C GLY A 45 8.91 7.91 20.37
N ASN A 46 8.06 6.89 20.22
CA ASN A 46 7.29 6.69 18.99
C ASN A 46 6.32 7.85 18.71
N GLU A 47 5.60 8.31 19.73
CA GLU A 47 4.62 9.40 19.61
C GLU A 47 5.30 10.73 19.30
N VAL A 48 6.39 11.07 20.01
CA VAL A 48 7.14 12.30 19.75
C VAL A 48 7.71 12.28 18.34
N ALA A 49 8.29 11.16 17.89
CA ALA A 49 8.79 11.02 16.53
C ALA A 49 7.66 11.14 15.50
N PHE A 50 6.49 10.55 15.77
CA PHE A 50 5.32 10.66 14.90
C PHE A 50 4.84 12.12 14.75
N VAL A 51 4.70 12.85 15.87
CA VAL A 51 4.25 14.24 15.85
C VAL A 51 5.27 15.15 15.16
N LEU A 52 6.56 14.98 15.42
CA LEU A 52 7.62 15.79 14.80
C LEU A 52 7.77 15.51 13.30
N LEU A 53 7.58 14.25 12.87
CA LEU A 53 7.74 13.82 11.49
C LEU A 53 6.40 13.72 10.74
N LEU A 54 5.32 14.27 11.28
CA LEU A 54 4.00 14.31 10.65
C LEU A 54 4.06 14.74 9.16
N PRO A 55 4.79 15.81 8.78
CA PRO A 55 4.92 16.20 7.38
C PRO A 55 5.56 15.11 6.51
N VAL A 56 6.54 14.37 7.04
CA VAL A 56 7.24 13.28 6.34
C VAL A 56 6.31 12.09 6.13
N TYR A 57 5.53 11.73 7.15
CA TYR A 57 4.49 10.69 7.04
C TYR A 57 3.48 11.03 5.94
N VAL A 58 3.05 12.29 5.85
CA VAL A 58 2.11 12.74 4.80
C VAL A 58 2.75 12.62 3.42
N ILE A 59 3.98 13.11 3.24
CA ILE A 59 4.68 13.04 1.95
C ILE A 59 4.87 11.58 1.51
N PHE A 60 5.28 10.69 2.41
CA PHE A 60 5.52 9.29 2.08
C PHE A 60 4.20 8.56 1.77
N SER A 61 3.15 8.82 2.54
CA SER A 61 1.83 8.23 2.29
C SER A 61 1.26 8.67 0.95
N VAL A 62 1.34 9.96 0.62
CA VAL A 62 0.90 10.48 -0.68
C VAL A 62 1.77 9.96 -1.82
N GLY A 63 3.09 9.91 -1.63
CA GLY A 63 4.03 9.37 -2.61
C GLY A 63 3.78 7.89 -2.91
N ASP A 64 3.52 7.09 -1.88
CA ASP A 64 3.09 5.70 -2.05
C ASP A 64 1.77 5.62 -2.82
N MET A 65 0.73 6.34 -2.37
CA MET A 65 -0.61 6.29 -2.96
C MET A 65 -0.66 6.73 -4.43
N VAL A 66 0.10 7.77 -4.81
CA VAL A 66 0.01 8.40 -6.13
C VAL A 66 1.12 7.97 -7.08
N ILE A 67 2.33 7.75 -6.58
CA ILE A 67 3.51 7.54 -7.43
C ILE A 67 3.89 6.06 -7.44
N PHE A 68 4.27 5.51 -6.29
CA PHE A 68 4.87 4.17 -6.25
C PHE A 68 3.86 3.04 -6.48
N ASN A 69 2.67 3.18 -5.91
CA ASN A 69 1.59 2.21 -6.11
C ASN A 69 1.08 2.25 -7.56
N SER A 70 0.95 3.44 -8.14
CA SER A 70 0.59 3.60 -9.56
C SER A 70 1.69 3.08 -10.49
N TRP A 71 2.96 3.33 -10.18
CA TRP A 71 4.09 2.79 -10.94
C TRP A 71 4.11 1.25 -10.91
N GLN A 72 3.92 0.65 -9.73
CA GLN A 72 3.87 -0.80 -9.58
C GLN A 72 2.71 -1.41 -10.36
N TRP A 73 1.57 -0.72 -10.44
CA TRP A 73 0.43 -1.15 -11.24
C TRP A 73 0.79 -1.27 -12.73
N TRP A 74 1.41 -0.23 -13.30
CA TRP A 74 1.74 -0.19 -14.73
C TRP A 74 2.92 -1.08 -15.11
N THR A 75 3.92 -1.21 -14.24
CA THR A 75 5.19 -1.90 -14.56
C THR A 75 5.31 -3.28 -13.93
N GLY A 76 4.41 -3.64 -13.02
CA GLY A 76 4.49 -4.85 -12.21
C GLY A 76 5.59 -4.84 -11.14
N LYS A 77 6.41 -3.78 -11.05
CA LYS A 77 7.55 -3.68 -10.11
C LYS A 77 7.44 -2.40 -9.29
N ASN A 78 7.63 -2.50 -7.97
CA ASN A 78 7.75 -1.32 -7.12
C ASN A 78 9.22 -0.91 -7.02
N PRO A 79 9.57 0.37 -7.23
CA PRO A 79 10.95 0.83 -7.08
C PRO A 79 11.43 0.81 -5.63
N ILE A 80 10.51 0.80 -4.66
CA ILE A 80 10.80 0.70 -3.24
C ILE A 80 10.59 -0.76 -2.80
N SER A 81 11.59 -1.33 -2.16
CA SER A 81 11.50 -2.68 -1.59
C SER A 81 10.47 -2.73 -0.46
N ARG A 82 9.84 -3.88 -0.26
CA ARG A 82 8.93 -4.05 0.88
C ARG A 82 9.72 -3.96 2.18
N PRO A 83 9.23 -3.22 3.20
CA PRO A 83 9.83 -3.26 4.53
C PRO A 83 9.77 -4.68 5.09
N SER A 84 10.80 -5.07 5.84
CA SER A 84 10.74 -6.32 6.60
C SER A 84 9.63 -6.23 7.64
N LYS A 85 9.01 -7.35 8.01
CA LYS A 85 8.02 -7.37 9.10
C LYS A 85 8.65 -6.72 10.35
N PRO A 86 7.95 -5.79 11.02
CA PRO A 86 8.33 -5.37 12.36
C PRO A 86 8.43 -6.59 13.27
N GLY A 87 9.38 -6.59 14.21
CA GLY A 87 9.47 -7.63 15.23
C GLY A 87 8.23 -7.66 16.13
N PRO A 88 8.08 -8.66 17.02
CA PRO A 88 6.98 -8.73 17.97
C PRO A 88 7.17 -7.66 19.05
N THR A 89 6.85 -6.42 18.73
CA THR A 89 6.81 -5.30 19.67
C THR A 89 5.51 -4.53 19.50
N LEU A 90 4.40 -5.28 19.57
CA LEU A 90 3.13 -4.90 20.19
C LEU A 90 2.54 -6.15 20.88
#